data_AF-A0ABD4QPB1-F1
#
_entry.id   AF-A0ABD4QPB1-F1
#
_cell.length_a   1.000
_cell.length_b   1.000
_cell.length_c   1.000
_cell.angle_alpha   90.00
_cell.angle_beta   90.00
_cell.angle_gamma   90.00
#
_symmetry.space_group_name_H-M   'P 1'
#
loop_
_entity.id
_entity.type
_entity.pdbx_description
1 polymer ?
#
loop_
_entity_poly.entity_id
_entity_poly.type
_entity_poly.pdbx_seq_one_letter_code
_entity_poly.pdbx_strand_id
1 'polypeptide(L)'
;MNNLNQTYFLSISYHQITVYTGSETPPVIDWTDDDILQGFTTGDQGVSFEGINNGKASIIVTLNGDEPQVSIDRAITVPFTHASDQVYITSVMDQVLSFSIPKGDYQLTCSTSQQSDQDVYYINFKAV
;
A
#
# COMPACT_ATOMS: atom_id res chain seq x y z
N MET A 1 -6.65 -13.30 7.80
CA MET A 1 -7.39 -12.24 7.10
C MET A 1 -7.59 -11.09 8.07
N ASN A 2 -7.23 -9.88 7.62
CA ASN A 2 -7.22 -8.64 8.35
C ASN A 2 -8.53 -7.86 8.10
N ASN A 3 -8.93 -7.03 9.06
CA ASN A 3 -10.13 -6.19 8.97
C ASN A 3 -9.75 -4.80 8.47
N LEU A 4 -10.65 -4.18 7.69
CA LEU A 4 -10.50 -2.78 7.28
C LEU A 4 -10.64 -1.84 8.50
N ASN A 5 -10.11 -0.63 8.37
CA ASN A 5 -10.15 0.44 9.38
C ASN A 5 -9.49 0.07 10.72
N GLN A 6 -8.55 -0.87 10.70
CA GLN A 6 -7.69 -1.22 11.84
C GLN A 6 -6.23 -0.91 11.52
N THR A 7 -5.44 -0.71 12.57
CA THR A 7 -3.99 -0.52 12.45
C THR A 7 -3.28 -1.86 12.51
N TYR A 8 -2.44 -2.10 11.50
CA TYR A 8 -1.49 -3.21 11.45
C TYR A 8 -0.06 -2.68 11.43
N PHE A 9 0.92 -3.55 11.63
CA PHE A 9 2.32 -3.17 11.65
C PHE A 9 3.11 -3.94 10.61
N LEU A 10 3.97 -3.23 9.89
CA LEU A 10 5.00 -3.81 9.02
C LEU A 10 6.36 -3.18 9.37
N SER A 11 7.42 -3.92 9.09
CA SER A 11 8.81 -3.47 9.07
C SER A 11 9.17 -3.15 7.63
N ILE A 12 9.11 -1.86 7.29
CA ILE A 12 9.48 -1.36 5.97
C ILE A 12 10.97 -1.60 5.75
N SER A 13 11.27 -2.33 4.67
CA SER A 13 12.62 -2.61 4.20
C SER A 13 12.74 -2.19 2.74
N TYR A 14 13.94 -1.78 2.34
CA TYR A 14 14.23 -1.29 0.98
C TYR A 14 13.36 -0.10 0.56
N HIS A 15 12.87 0.71 1.52
CA HIS A 15 12.00 1.85 1.28
C HIS A 15 10.83 1.51 0.35
N GLN A 16 10.19 0.35 0.55
CA GLN A 16 9.06 -0.03 -0.29
C GLN A 16 7.94 -0.70 0.50
N ILE A 17 6.71 -0.41 0.08
CA ILE A 17 5.50 -1.11 0.47
C ILE A 17 4.72 -1.48 -0.79
N THR A 18 4.30 -2.73 -0.89
CA THR A 18 3.69 -3.29 -2.10
C THR A 18 2.26 -3.70 -1.81
N VAL A 19 1.33 -3.23 -2.64
CA VAL A 19 -0.08 -3.64 -2.68
C VAL A 19 -0.27 -4.51 -3.92
N TYR A 20 -0.78 -5.73 -3.75
CA TYR A 20 -0.87 -6.70 -4.85
C TYR A 20 -2.06 -7.65 -4.70
N THR A 21 -2.35 -8.40 -5.76
CA THR A 21 -3.47 -9.34 -5.81
C THR A 21 -3.07 -10.62 -6.56
N GLY A 22 -3.98 -11.58 -6.72
CA GLY A 22 -3.73 -12.82 -7.47
C GLY A 22 -3.18 -13.96 -6.63
N SER A 23 -1.95 -13.81 -6.11
CA SER A 23 -1.23 -14.83 -5.33
C SER A 23 -0.86 -14.28 -3.96
N GLU A 24 -0.63 -15.14 -2.97
CA GLU A 24 -0.01 -14.76 -1.68
C GLU A 24 1.49 -14.48 -1.81
N THR A 25 2.11 -14.85 -2.93
CA THR A 25 3.51 -14.52 -3.21
C THR A 25 3.59 -13.11 -3.81
N PRO A 26 4.35 -12.19 -3.21
CA PRO A 26 4.52 -10.84 -3.74
C PRO A 26 5.14 -10.87 -5.15
N PRO A 27 4.67 -10.03 -6.09
CA PRO A 27 5.29 -9.91 -7.39
C PRO A 27 6.68 -9.26 -7.26
N VAL A 28 7.61 -9.64 -8.13
CA VAL A 28 8.85 -8.89 -8.33
C VAL A 28 8.51 -7.72 -9.24
N ILE A 29 8.69 -6.49 -8.75
CA ILE A 29 8.45 -5.27 -9.52
C ILE A 29 9.78 -4.51 -9.62
N ASP A 30 10.23 -4.30 -10.85
CA ASP A 30 11.44 -3.56 -11.13
C ASP A 30 11.19 -2.04 -11.02
N TRP A 31 12.14 -1.34 -10.40
CA TRP A 31 12.13 0.11 -10.27
C TRP A 31 13.06 0.72 -11.30
N THR A 32 12.53 1.60 -12.15
CA THR A 32 13.33 2.47 -13.02
C THR A 32 13.68 3.78 -12.29
N ASP A 33 14.62 4.56 -12.84
CA ASP A 33 14.96 5.87 -12.28
C ASP A 33 13.74 6.82 -12.27
N ASP A 34 12.88 6.74 -13.29
CA ASP A 34 11.64 7.52 -13.36
C ASP A 34 10.62 7.08 -12.29
N ASP A 35 10.55 5.78 -11.98
CA ASP A 35 9.69 5.23 -10.93
C ASP A 35 10.10 5.74 -9.54
N ILE A 36 11.41 5.81 -9.29
CA ILE A 36 11.96 6.38 -8.05
C ILE A 36 11.57 7.85 -7.94
N LEU A 37 11.65 8.63 -9.02
CA LEU A 37 11.28 10.04 -9.02
C LEU A 37 9.79 10.28 -8.76
N GLN A 38 8.90 9.46 -9.33
CA GLN A 38 7.45 9.57 -9.08
C GLN A 38 7.01 8.93 -7.75
N GLY A 39 7.86 8.11 -7.14
CA GLY A 39 7.63 7.47 -5.84
C GLY A 39 6.77 6.21 -5.89
N PHE A 40 6.55 5.61 -7.07
CA PHE A 40 5.87 4.32 -7.21
C PHE A 40 6.24 3.63 -8.52
N THR A 41 6.03 2.31 -8.56
CA THR A 41 6.11 1.48 -9.78
C THR A 41 4.95 0.49 -9.81
N THR A 42 4.48 0.15 -11.01
CA THR A 42 3.39 -0.80 -11.23
C THR A 42 3.90 -2.04 -11.97
N GLY A 43 3.49 -3.22 -11.53
CA GLY A 43 3.65 -4.49 -12.24
C GLY A 43 2.30 -5.13 -12.54
N ASP A 44 2.31 -6.31 -13.19
CA ASP A 44 1.10 -6.98 -13.71
C ASP A 44 -0.07 -7.12 -12.71
N GLN A 45 0.24 -7.31 -11.42
CA GLN A 45 -0.77 -7.55 -10.38
C GLN A 45 -0.52 -6.77 -9.09
N GLY A 46 0.25 -5.68 -9.16
CA GLY A 46 0.57 -4.91 -7.96
C GLY A 46 1.24 -3.58 -8.23
N VAL A 47 1.28 -2.76 -7.19
CA VAL A 47 1.97 -1.49 -7.15
C VAL A 47 2.88 -1.47 -5.93
N SER A 48 4.11 -1.03 -6.11
CA SER A 48 5.02 -0.71 -5.01
C SER A 48 5.12 0.81 -4.88
N PHE A 49 4.95 1.30 -3.66
CA PHE A 49 5.13 2.70 -3.30
C PHE A 49 6.45 2.86 -2.55
N GLU A 50 7.11 3.99 -2.80
CA GLU A 50 8.33 4.38 -2.10
C GLU A 50 7.96 4.71 -0.64
N GLY A 51 8.60 4.03 0.29
CA GLY A 51 8.51 4.28 1.72
C GLY A 51 9.45 5.41 2.16
N ILE A 52 9.08 6.15 3.20
CA ILE A 52 9.87 7.27 3.69
C ILE A 52 11.10 6.75 4.45
N ASN A 53 10.88 5.91 5.45
CA ASN A 53 11.95 5.34 6.27
C ASN A 53 11.89 3.82 6.30
N ASN A 54 13.06 3.19 6.44
CA ASN A 54 13.13 1.80 6.87
C ASN A 54 12.85 1.70 8.37
N GLY A 55 12.08 0.70 8.79
CA GLY A 55 11.72 0.51 10.19
C GLY A 55 10.25 0.16 10.38
N LYS A 56 9.77 0.25 11.62
CA LYS A 56 8.36 -0.04 11.92
C LYS A 56 7.46 1.03 11.34
N ALA A 57 6.38 0.60 10.72
CA ALA A 57 5.33 1.45 10.22
C ALA A 57 3.95 0.90 10.58
N SER A 58 3.01 1.82 10.76
CA SER A 58 1.59 1.52 10.93
C SER A 58 0.89 1.54 9.58
N ILE A 59 0.10 0.50 9.31
CA ILE A 59 -0.65 0.34 8.06
C ILE A 59 -2.15 0.37 8.38
N ILE A 60 -2.87 1.29 7.76
CA ILE A 60 -4.32 1.43 7.90
C ILE A 60 -4.94 1.31 6.52
N VAL A 61 -5.85 0.35 6.37
CA VAL A 61 -6.48 0.04 5.07
C VAL A 61 -7.96 0.38 5.12
N THR A 62 -8.44 1.15 4.14
CA THR A 62 -9.83 1.62 4.07
C THR A 62 -10.42 1.34 2.69
N LEU A 63 -11.75 1.19 2.64
CA LEU A 63 -12.52 1.02 1.41
C LEU A 63 -13.57 2.13 1.36
N ASN A 64 -13.51 2.94 0.30
CA ASN A 64 -14.30 4.16 0.15
C ASN A 64 -14.20 5.09 1.36
N GLY A 65 -13.06 5.07 2.06
CA GLY A 65 -12.81 5.93 3.22
C GLY A 65 -12.61 7.38 2.82
N ASP A 66 -12.86 8.27 3.78
CA ASP A 66 -12.49 9.67 3.68
C ASP A 66 -10.97 9.87 3.78
N GLU A 67 -10.50 11.04 3.37
CA GLU A 67 -9.10 11.40 3.53
C GLU A 67 -8.71 11.43 5.02
N PRO A 68 -7.50 10.95 5.37
CA PRO A 68 -7.02 10.99 6.74
C PRO A 68 -7.04 12.42 7.30
N GLN A 69 -7.60 12.58 8.50
CA GLN A 69 -7.63 13.88 9.21
C GLN A 69 -6.31 14.14 9.95
N VAL A 70 -5.18 13.98 9.25
CA VAL A 70 -3.81 14.18 9.76
C VAL A 70 -2.95 14.88 8.71
N SER A 71 -1.80 15.43 9.11
CA SER A 71 -0.83 15.97 8.15
C SER A 71 -0.24 14.83 7.32
N ILE A 72 -0.37 14.92 5.99
CA ILE A 72 0.17 13.96 5.02
C ILE A 72 1.41 14.55 4.38
N ASP A 73 2.52 13.82 4.40
CA ASP A 73 3.78 14.23 3.76
C ASP A 73 3.76 13.93 2.26
N ARG A 74 3.15 12.80 1.89
CA ARG A 74 3.03 12.36 0.50
C ARG A 74 1.74 11.58 0.30
N ALA A 75 1.07 11.80 -0.83
CA ALA A 75 -0.06 10.99 -1.28
C ALA A 75 0.12 10.65 -2.76
N ILE A 76 0.07 9.36 -3.09
CA ILE A 76 0.17 8.86 -4.47
C ILE A 76 -1.12 8.09 -4.77
N THR A 77 -1.79 8.45 -5.86
CA THR A 77 -3.00 7.78 -6.33
C THR A 77 -2.75 7.14 -7.68
N VAL A 78 -3.05 5.85 -7.79
CA VAL A 78 -2.90 5.06 -9.02
C VAL A 78 -4.18 4.27 -9.32
N PRO A 79 -4.48 4.00 -10.59
CA PRO A 79 -5.50 3.01 -10.93
C PRO A 79 -5.07 1.63 -10.44
N PHE A 80 -6.00 0.88 -9.83
CA PHE A 80 -5.78 -0.48 -9.36
C PHE A 80 -7.03 -1.32 -9.62
N THR A 81 -6.89 -2.32 -10.49
CA THR A 81 -7.97 -3.24 -10.84
C THR A 81 -7.60 -4.64 -10.36
N HIS A 82 -8.54 -5.34 -9.72
CA HIS A 82 -8.33 -6.74 -9.37
C HIS A 82 -9.59 -7.60 -9.50
N ALA A 83 -9.36 -8.88 -9.79
CA ALA A 83 -10.40 -9.91 -9.93
C ALA A 83 -10.29 -11.03 -8.87
N SER A 84 -9.35 -10.93 -7.93
CA SER A 84 -9.18 -11.90 -6.85
C SER A 84 -10.04 -11.55 -5.63
N ASP A 85 -10.30 -12.55 -4.79
CA ASP A 85 -11.07 -12.38 -3.55
C ASP A 85 -10.29 -11.64 -2.44
N GLN A 86 -8.98 -11.50 -2.62
CA GLN A 86 -8.08 -10.89 -1.65
C GLN A 86 -7.13 -9.89 -2.32
N VAL A 87 -6.77 -8.89 -1.54
CA VAL A 87 -5.68 -7.97 -1.79
C VAL A 87 -4.68 -8.10 -0.65
N TYR A 88 -3.41 -8.06 -1.00
CA TYR A 88 -2.29 -8.27 -0.11
C TYR A 88 -1.45 -7.01 0.00
N ILE A 89 -0.89 -6.79 1.19
CA ILE A 89 0.00 -5.66 1.46
C ILE A 89 1.20 -6.19 2.23
N THR A 90 2.40 -5.83 1.80
CA THR A 90 3.65 -6.28 2.43
C THR A 90 4.79 -5.30 2.21
N SER A 91 5.90 -5.53 2.91
CA SER A 91 7.21 -4.97 2.60
C SER A 91 8.21 -6.11 2.40
N VAL A 92 9.40 -5.81 1.87
CA VAL A 92 10.40 -6.82 1.54
C VAL A 92 10.79 -7.64 2.78
N MET A 93 10.63 -8.97 2.68
CA MET A 93 10.93 -9.96 3.72
C MET A 93 10.11 -9.84 5.02
N ASP A 94 8.96 -9.18 5.00
CA ASP A 94 8.06 -9.13 6.15
C ASP A 94 6.78 -9.96 5.95
N GLN A 95 5.91 -9.98 6.95
CA GLN A 95 4.60 -10.60 6.87
C GLN A 95 3.74 -10.02 5.75
N VAL A 96 2.80 -10.84 5.28
CA VAL A 96 1.79 -10.43 4.30
C VAL A 96 0.47 -10.15 5.04
N LEU A 97 0.00 -8.91 4.96
CA LEU A 97 -1.35 -8.55 5.38
C LEU A 97 -2.31 -8.91 4.25
N SER A 98 -3.48 -9.46 4.58
CA SER A 98 -4.47 -9.92 3.60
C SER A 98 -5.84 -9.33 3.94
N PHE A 99 -6.47 -8.68 2.95
CA PHE A 99 -7.75 -7.99 3.11
C PHE A 99 -8.76 -8.51 2.09
N SER A 100 -10.00 -8.69 2.55
CA SER A 100 -11.14 -8.97 1.67
C SER A 100 -11.65 -7.65 1.11
N ILE A 101 -11.29 -7.36 -0.14
CA ILE A 101 -11.75 -6.19 -0.90
C ILE A 101 -12.59 -6.71 -2.07
N PRO A 102 -13.78 -6.14 -2.34
CA PRO A 102 -14.59 -6.56 -3.48
C PRO A 102 -13.81 -6.43 -4.79
N LYS A 103 -14.14 -7.26 -5.78
CA LYS A 103 -13.53 -7.17 -7.11
C LYS A 103 -14.01 -5.91 -7.82
N GLY A 104 -13.13 -5.27 -8.58
CA GLY A 104 -13.49 -4.09 -9.35
C GLY A 104 -12.30 -3.20 -9.67
N ASP A 105 -12.65 -2.01 -10.14
CA ASP A 105 -11.72 -0.94 -10.48
C ASP A 105 -11.70 0.10 -9.34
N TYR A 106 -10.49 0.46 -8.93
CA TYR A 106 -10.26 1.37 -7.81
C TYR A 106 -9.27 2.47 -8.20
N GLN A 107 -9.45 3.64 -7.61
CA GLN A 107 -8.36 4.58 -7.36
C GLN A 107 -7.73 4.18 -6.03
N LEU A 108 -6.51 3.64 -6.08
CA LEU A 108 -5.74 3.24 -4.92
C LEU A 108 -4.84 4.41 -4.50
N THR A 109 -5.11 4.95 -3.32
CA THR A 109 -4.32 6.03 -2.74
C THR A 109 -3.47 5.49 -1.60
N CYS A 110 -2.16 5.68 -1.70
CA CYS A 110 -1.21 5.47 -0.60
C CYS A 110 -0.80 6.85 -0.08
N SER A 111 -1.23 7.19 1.13
CA SER A 111 -0.85 8.41 1.83
C SER A 111 0.09 8.08 2.99
N THR A 112 1.22 8.77 3.09
CA THR A 112 2.19 8.57 4.15
C THR A 112 2.28 9.79 5.05
N SER A 113 2.31 9.53 6.35
CA SER A 113 2.47 10.54 7.41
C SER A 113 3.63 10.10 8.30
N GLN A 114 4.69 10.89 8.37
CA GLN A 114 5.81 10.71 9.26
C GLN A 114 5.43 11.26 10.64
N GLN A 115 5.33 10.37 11.62
CA GLN A 115 5.07 10.72 13.01
C GLN A 115 6.35 10.55 13.84
N SER A 116 6.38 11.12 15.04
CA SER A 116 7.57 11.13 15.90
C SER A 116 8.14 9.74 16.22
N ASP A 117 7.29 8.71 16.21
CA ASP A 117 7.66 7.35 16.65
C ASP A 117 7.72 6.32 15.50
N GLN A 118 7.04 6.58 14.38
CA GLN A 118 6.96 5.68 13.22
C GLN A 118 6.27 6.35 12.03
N ASP A 119 6.49 5.80 10.84
CA ASP A 119 5.71 6.16 9.64
C ASP A 119 4.30 5.54 9.72
N VAL A 120 3.31 6.24 9.17
CA VAL A 120 1.94 5.73 9.03
C VAL A 120 1.54 5.76 7.56
N TYR A 121 1.11 4.62 7.04
CA TYR A 121 0.60 4.45 5.68
C TYR A 121 -0.91 4.25 5.72
N TYR A 122 -1.63 5.13 5.05
CA TYR A 122 -3.06 5.03 4.80
C TYR A 122 -3.26 4.55 3.37
N ILE A 123 -3.81 3.35 3.23
CA ILE A 123 -4.05 2.70 1.93
C ILE A 123 -5.56 2.66 1.72
N ASN A 124 -6.06 3.54 0.85
CA ASN A 124 -7.48 3.67 0.57
C ASN A 124 -7.82 3.16 -0.82
N PHE A 125 -8.83 2.30 -0.90
CA PHE A 125 -9.42 1.83 -2.14
C PHE A 125 -10.69 2.61 -2.41
N LYS A 126 -10.68 3.52 -3.39
CA LYS A 126 -11.89 4.27 -3.79
C LYS A 126 -12.47 3.66 -5.06
N ALA A 127 -13.66 3.07 -4.98
CA ALA A 127 -14.32 2.47 -6.14
C ALA A 127 -14.63 3.52 -7.21
N VAL A 128 -14.42 3.16 -8.48
CA VAL A 128 -14.69 3.99 -9.67
C VAL A 128 -16.11 3.78 -10.19
#